data_AF-J0H9B7-F1
#
_entry.id   AF-J0H9B7-F1
#
_cell.length_a   1.000
_cell.length_b   1.000
_cell.length_c   1.000
_cell.angle_alpha   90.00
_cell.angle_beta   90.00
_cell.angle_gamma   90.00
#
_symmetry.space_group_name_H-M   'P 1'
#
loop_
_entity.id
_entity.type
_entity.pdbx_description
1 polymer ?
#
loop_
_entity_poly.entity_id
_entity_poly.type
_entity_poly.pdbx_seq_one_letter_code
_entity_poly.pdbx_strand_id
1 'polypeptide(L)'
;MRVIAAVFGEENFLWPYCKENATVATLNRVEAQRLWEARDKEGYIQDGMKQKTVRGVLATRQVASTWYGLMTTVSDTSGDVWIHKEDDRIWWTTSKADPAYYIRDVVEPVGAKRRVVVCHKPCDPWKNVGLKGQPLLWHTLHPKAKDFLTTQSTLRPLGAENAAYALALIAGDPLDWWHSQTEWKQKFDAARTKQAEVTYVVGQAKAAYKMAYEVMPEKRMADTAFKTGQFSNGQKVDRTMKNKDVLFPDRTTLSNYITALLEMQENYCALTGLRMDYAEDGGDPELYCSLDRIDSDGHYAEGNLQVVCRFANRWKGAGDDVSFKRLIDVIRNDSVVE
;
A
#
# COMPACT_ATOMS: atom_id res chain seq x y z
N MET A 1 -8.01 -25.94 9.39
CA MET A 1 -7.57 -24.53 9.41
C MET A 1 -8.79 -23.64 9.29
N ARG A 2 -9.03 -22.79 10.29
CA ARG A 2 -10.09 -21.77 10.31
C ARG A 2 -9.50 -20.41 9.91
N VAL A 3 -10.37 -19.51 9.46
CA VAL A 3 -10.03 -18.09 9.29
C VAL A 3 -10.93 -17.28 10.22
N ILE A 4 -10.34 -16.40 11.03
CA ILE A 4 -11.03 -15.72 12.12
C ILE A 4 -10.83 -14.20 11.94
N ALA A 5 -11.93 -13.47 11.80
CA ALA A 5 -11.92 -12.02 11.89
C ALA A 5 -11.95 -11.61 13.36
N ALA A 6 -10.98 -10.78 13.78
CA ALA A 6 -10.64 -10.59 15.18
C ALA A 6 -10.76 -9.12 15.61
N VAL A 7 -11.32 -8.95 16.80
CA VAL A 7 -11.30 -7.73 17.61
C VAL A 7 -10.75 -8.12 18.98
N PHE A 8 -9.80 -7.35 19.48
CA PHE A 8 -9.01 -7.69 20.66
C PHE A 8 -9.42 -6.82 21.84
N GLY A 9 -10.58 -7.14 22.43
CA GLY A 9 -11.20 -6.35 23.50
C GLY A 9 -11.99 -5.15 22.98
N GLU A 10 -12.66 -4.45 23.89
CA GLU A 10 -13.39 -3.21 23.58
C GLU A 10 -12.41 -2.16 23.03
N GLU A 11 -12.80 -1.46 21.98
CA GLU A 11 -11.93 -0.51 21.24
C GLU A 11 -10.57 -1.10 20.80
N ASN A 12 -10.46 -2.43 20.71
CA ASN A 12 -9.20 -3.14 20.41
C ASN A 12 -8.05 -2.83 21.37
N PHE A 13 -8.32 -2.57 22.65
CA PHE A 13 -7.25 -2.17 23.59
C PHE A 13 -6.11 -3.21 23.73
N LEU A 14 -6.35 -4.49 23.43
CA LEU A 14 -5.32 -5.53 23.47
C LEU A 14 -4.49 -5.61 22.17
N TRP A 15 -4.93 -4.95 21.10
CA TRP A 15 -4.26 -5.03 19.80
C TRP A 15 -2.78 -4.58 19.82
N PRO A 16 -2.40 -3.46 20.46
CA PRO A 16 -0.99 -3.05 20.51
C PRO A 16 -0.09 -4.13 21.11
N TYR A 17 -0.52 -4.74 22.22
CA TYR A 17 0.20 -5.85 22.85
C TYR A 17 0.27 -7.06 21.92
N CYS A 18 -0.85 -7.45 21.29
CA CYS A 18 -0.93 -8.59 20.38
C CYS A 18 0.03 -8.45 19.19
N LYS A 19 0.11 -7.24 18.63
CA LYS A 19 0.96 -6.90 17.50
C LYS A 19 2.44 -6.98 17.86
N GLU A 20 2.83 -6.39 19.00
CA GLU A 20 4.21 -6.37 19.48
C GLU A 20 4.72 -7.75 19.90
N ASN A 21 3.88 -8.53 20.60
CA ASN A 21 4.28 -9.81 21.19
C ASN A 21 3.94 -11.02 20.32
N ALA A 22 3.45 -10.81 19.09
CA ALA A 22 3.01 -11.87 18.19
C ALA A 22 2.05 -12.86 18.88
N THR A 23 0.92 -12.33 19.37
CA THR A 23 -0.16 -13.14 19.94
C THR A 23 -1.51 -12.79 19.36
N VAL A 24 -2.47 -13.71 19.50
CA VAL A 24 -3.91 -13.44 19.41
C VAL A 24 -4.49 -13.52 20.82
N ALA A 25 -5.53 -12.74 21.12
CA ALA A 25 -6.04 -12.65 22.48
C ALA A 25 -7.57 -12.60 22.58
N THR A 26 -8.06 -12.96 23.77
CA THR A 26 -9.40 -12.64 24.24
C THR A 26 -9.37 -12.51 25.77
N LEU A 27 -10.49 -12.14 26.37
CA LEU A 27 -10.55 -11.85 27.80
C LEU A 27 -11.83 -12.40 28.43
N ASN A 28 -11.74 -12.70 29.72
CA ASN A 28 -12.86 -13.00 30.59
C ASN A 28 -12.83 -12.09 31.81
N ARG A 29 -13.99 -11.79 32.40
CA ARG A 29 -14.01 -11.32 33.79
C ARG A 29 -13.43 -12.40 34.70
N VAL A 30 -12.89 -12.00 35.85
CA VAL A 30 -12.26 -12.94 36.82
C VAL A 30 -13.18 -14.12 37.18
N GLU A 31 -14.46 -13.86 37.47
CA GLU A 31 -15.41 -14.92 37.82
C GLU A 31 -15.72 -15.85 36.63
N ALA A 32 -15.97 -15.27 35.45
CA ALA A 32 -16.18 -16.02 34.22
C ALA A 32 -14.96 -16.90 33.88
N GLN A 33 -13.74 -16.42 34.14
CA GLN A 33 -12.53 -17.21 33.93
C GLN A 33 -12.49 -18.44 34.85
N ARG A 34 -12.86 -18.31 36.13
CA ARG A 34 -12.90 -19.45 37.07
C ARG A 34 -13.88 -20.53 36.59
N LEU A 35 -15.06 -20.12 36.15
CA LEU A 35 -16.08 -21.04 35.62
C LEU A 35 -15.61 -21.74 34.34
N TRP A 36 -14.92 -21.01 33.46
CA TRP A 36 -14.33 -21.58 32.24
C TRP A 36 -13.21 -22.59 32.55
N GLU A 37 -12.30 -22.27 33.48
CA GLU A 37 -11.23 -23.17 33.94
C GLU A 37 -11.78 -24.44 34.59
N ALA A 38 -12.88 -24.33 35.33
CA ALA A 38 -13.61 -25.46 35.92
C ALA A 38 -14.41 -26.29 34.90
N ARG A 39 -14.45 -25.87 33.62
CA ARG A 39 -15.31 -26.44 32.56
C ARG A 39 -16.81 -26.39 32.89
N ASP A 40 -17.22 -25.47 33.76
CA ASP A 40 -18.62 -25.25 34.11
C ASP A 40 -19.28 -24.27 33.12
N LYS A 41 -19.69 -24.83 31.98
CA LYS A 41 -20.34 -24.05 30.92
C LYS A 41 -21.69 -23.48 31.37
N GLU A 42 -22.47 -24.21 32.15
CA GLU A 42 -23.79 -23.73 32.58
C GLU A 42 -23.65 -22.60 33.60
N GLY A 43 -22.77 -22.75 34.59
CA GLY A 43 -22.44 -21.69 35.52
C GLY A 43 -21.93 -20.44 34.81
N TYR A 44 -21.04 -20.60 33.82
CA TYR A 44 -20.55 -19.48 33.00
C TYR A 44 -21.69 -18.74 32.28
N ILE A 45 -22.64 -19.49 31.70
CA ILE A 45 -23.79 -18.92 31.00
C ILE A 45 -24.67 -18.12 31.98
N GLN A 46 -24.97 -18.69 33.15
CA GLN A 46 -25.80 -18.04 34.17
C GLN A 46 -25.15 -16.78 34.74
N ASP A 47 -23.83 -16.80 34.95
CA ASP A 47 -23.06 -15.61 35.33
C ASP A 47 -23.02 -14.56 34.20
N GLY A 48 -22.81 -15.00 32.96
CA GLY A 48 -22.79 -14.14 31.77
C GLY A 48 -24.11 -13.40 31.53
N MET A 49 -25.25 -14.04 31.75
CA MET A 49 -26.59 -13.43 31.60
C MET A 49 -26.87 -12.30 32.59
N LYS A 50 -26.13 -12.22 33.71
CA LYS A 50 -26.20 -11.10 34.66
C LYS A 50 -25.44 -9.86 34.16
N GLN A 51 -24.65 -10.00 33.10
CA GLN A 51 -23.80 -8.93 32.58
C GLN A 51 -24.44 -8.20 31.42
N LYS A 52 -24.07 -6.93 31.27
CA LYS A 52 -24.41 -6.13 30.09
C LYS A 52 -23.42 -6.39 28.97
N THR A 53 -23.93 -6.46 27.75
CA THR A 53 -23.16 -6.39 26.51
C THR A 53 -22.57 -5.00 26.32
N VAL A 54 -21.68 -4.82 25.33
CA VAL A 54 -21.14 -3.51 24.93
C VAL A 54 -22.25 -2.51 24.57
N ARG A 55 -23.43 -2.99 24.16
CA ARG A 55 -24.62 -2.16 23.86
C ARG A 55 -25.44 -1.81 25.10
N GLY A 56 -24.98 -2.15 26.31
CA GLY A 56 -25.65 -1.81 27.58
C GLY A 56 -26.86 -2.69 27.93
N VAL A 57 -27.26 -3.63 27.08
CA VAL A 57 -28.35 -4.60 27.32
C VAL A 57 -27.82 -5.90 27.94
N LEU A 58 -28.63 -6.53 28.80
CA LEU A 58 -28.28 -7.82 29.41
C LEU A 58 -28.04 -8.90 28.36
N ALA A 59 -27.03 -9.74 28.60
CA ALA A 59 -26.68 -10.82 27.69
C ALA A 59 -27.75 -11.92 27.68
N THR A 60 -28.08 -12.41 26.50
CA THR A 60 -28.91 -13.62 26.37
C THR A 60 -28.07 -14.87 26.62
N ARG A 61 -28.74 -16.01 26.84
CA ARG A 61 -28.09 -17.32 26.94
C ARG A 61 -27.16 -17.60 25.76
N GLN A 62 -27.59 -17.28 24.54
CA GLN A 62 -26.82 -17.49 23.33
C GLN A 62 -25.56 -16.60 23.28
N VAL A 63 -25.66 -15.34 23.70
CA VAL A 63 -24.51 -14.43 23.80
C VAL A 63 -23.52 -14.93 24.86
N ALA A 64 -24.00 -15.29 26.05
CA ALA A 64 -23.12 -15.81 27.11
C ALA A 64 -22.45 -17.14 26.71
N SER A 65 -23.17 -18.05 26.05
CA SER A 65 -22.57 -19.26 25.49
C SER A 65 -21.55 -18.97 24.39
N THR A 66 -21.71 -17.86 23.66
CA THR A 66 -20.76 -17.45 22.63
C THR A 66 -19.46 -17.00 23.29
N TRP A 67 -19.53 -16.16 24.33
CA TRP A 67 -18.36 -15.71 25.12
C TRP A 67 -17.53 -16.87 25.67
N TYR A 68 -18.19 -17.91 26.21
CA TYR A 68 -17.51 -19.15 26.63
C TYR A 68 -16.71 -19.77 25.48
N GLY A 69 -17.32 -19.87 24.30
CA GLY A 69 -16.70 -20.42 23.11
C GLY A 69 -15.55 -19.57 22.55
N LEU A 70 -15.56 -18.24 22.76
CA LEU A 70 -14.47 -17.36 22.31
C LEU A 70 -13.17 -17.66 23.09
N MET A 71 -13.28 -17.84 24.41
CA MET A 71 -12.13 -18.20 25.25
C MET A 71 -11.53 -19.55 24.82
N THR A 72 -12.37 -20.56 24.61
CA THR A 72 -11.93 -21.86 24.06
C THR A 72 -11.32 -21.71 22.68
N THR A 73 -11.93 -20.90 21.80
CA THR A 73 -11.41 -20.68 20.44
C THR A 73 -10.00 -20.10 20.44
N VAL A 74 -9.72 -19.10 21.28
CA VAL A 74 -8.38 -18.50 21.39
C VAL A 74 -7.40 -19.43 22.11
N SER A 75 -7.83 -20.15 23.14
CA SER A 75 -6.93 -21.03 23.89
C SER A 75 -6.45 -22.22 23.02
N ASP A 76 -7.36 -22.80 22.23
CA ASP A 76 -7.13 -24.04 21.49
C ASP A 76 -6.75 -23.84 20.01
N THR A 77 -6.71 -22.61 19.51
CA THR A 77 -6.35 -22.34 18.10
C THR A 77 -4.92 -22.81 17.80
N SER A 78 -4.71 -23.39 16.62
CA SER A 78 -3.38 -23.80 16.14
C SER A 78 -3.43 -23.98 14.62
N GLY A 79 -2.54 -23.31 13.90
CA GLY A 79 -2.54 -23.30 12.43
C GLY A 79 -3.76 -22.59 11.83
N ASP A 80 -4.55 -21.85 12.60
CA ASP A 80 -5.64 -21.02 12.10
C ASP A 80 -5.12 -19.62 11.74
N VAL A 81 -5.73 -19.02 10.71
CA VAL A 81 -5.42 -17.67 10.24
C VAL A 81 -6.30 -16.66 10.95
N TRP A 82 -5.68 -15.61 11.47
CA TRP A 82 -6.34 -14.51 12.17
C TRP A 82 -6.20 -13.24 11.36
N ILE A 83 -7.28 -12.46 11.26
CA ILE A 83 -7.36 -11.23 10.48
C ILE A 83 -7.88 -10.11 11.38
N HIS A 84 -7.20 -8.97 11.36
CA HIS A 84 -7.57 -7.79 12.12
C HIS A 84 -7.48 -6.54 11.24
N LYS A 85 -8.37 -5.57 11.47
CA LYS A 85 -8.34 -4.27 10.78
C LYS A 85 -7.92 -3.20 11.77
N GLU A 86 -6.84 -2.49 11.44
CA GLU A 86 -6.38 -1.27 12.12
C GLU A 86 -6.31 -0.16 11.07
N ASP A 87 -7.07 0.92 11.25
CA ASP A 87 -7.17 2.03 10.30
C ASP A 87 -7.44 1.54 8.86
N ASP A 88 -6.55 1.89 7.93
CA ASP A 88 -6.62 1.48 6.53
C ASP A 88 -5.85 0.18 6.24
N ARG A 89 -5.38 -0.54 7.26
CA ARG A 89 -4.60 -1.76 7.08
C ARG A 89 -5.36 -2.99 7.53
N ILE A 90 -5.23 -4.05 6.73
CA ILE A 90 -5.58 -5.40 7.13
C ILE A 90 -4.31 -6.11 7.59
N TRP A 91 -4.34 -6.54 8.84
CA TRP A 91 -3.31 -7.36 9.46
C TRP A 91 -3.74 -8.81 9.48
N TRP A 92 -2.80 -9.72 9.28
CA TRP A 92 -3.02 -11.16 9.42
C TRP A 92 -1.85 -11.87 10.11
N THR A 93 -2.15 -13.03 10.69
CA THR A 93 -1.16 -13.94 11.29
C THR A 93 -1.68 -15.38 11.28
N THR A 94 -0.82 -16.33 11.63
CA THR A 94 -1.17 -17.74 11.86
C THR A 94 -0.86 -18.13 13.31
N SER A 95 -1.82 -18.74 13.98
CA SER A 95 -1.66 -19.24 15.36
C SER A 95 -0.68 -20.42 15.44
N LYS A 96 0.09 -20.48 16.52
CA LYS A 96 1.06 -21.55 16.77
C LYS A 96 0.49 -22.64 17.69
N ALA A 97 1.15 -23.79 17.71
CA ALA A 97 0.78 -24.91 18.57
C ALA A 97 1.10 -24.66 20.06
N ASP A 98 1.99 -23.72 20.36
CA ASP A 98 2.38 -23.34 21.72
C ASP A 98 1.16 -23.10 22.63
N PRO A 99 1.22 -23.49 23.91
CA PRO A 99 0.09 -23.33 24.83
C PRO A 99 -0.27 -21.85 25.02
N ALA A 100 -1.55 -21.60 25.27
CA ALA A 100 -2.00 -20.28 25.68
C ALA A 100 -1.48 -19.94 27.09
N TYR A 101 -1.24 -18.66 27.33
CA TYR A 101 -0.88 -18.14 28.65
C TYR A 101 -1.85 -17.04 29.08
N TYR A 102 -1.90 -16.77 30.38
CA TYR A 102 -2.93 -15.91 30.97
C TYR A 102 -2.30 -14.79 31.80
N ILE A 103 -2.68 -13.54 31.48
CA ILE A 103 -2.36 -12.37 32.30
C ILE A 103 -3.58 -12.08 33.18
N ARG A 104 -3.42 -12.18 34.49
CA ARG A 104 -4.50 -11.98 35.47
C ARG A 104 -4.52 -10.54 35.98
N ASP A 105 -5.67 -10.13 36.51
CA ASP A 105 -5.90 -8.82 37.15
C ASP A 105 -5.62 -7.60 36.24
N VAL A 106 -5.77 -7.75 34.93
CA VAL A 106 -5.72 -6.63 33.99
C VAL A 106 -6.96 -5.77 34.20
N VAL A 107 -6.80 -4.46 34.31
CA VAL A 107 -7.92 -3.51 34.34
C VAL A 107 -8.15 -3.01 32.92
N GLU A 108 -9.37 -3.20 32.40
CA GLU A 108 -9.72 -2.66 31.07
C GLU A 108 -9.50 -1.13 31.07
N PRO A 109 -8.72 -0.57 30.13
CA PRO A 109 -8.45 0.87 30.10
C PRO A 109 -9.66 1.68 29.61
N VAL A 110 -10.55 1.01 28.86
CA VAL A 110 -11.74 1.55 28.22
C VAL A 110 -13.00 0.81 28.69
N GLY A 111 -14.18 1.32 28.36
CA GLY A 111 -15.45 0.70 28.70
C GLY A 111 -15.72 0.62 30.20
N ALA A 112 -16.13 -0.57 30.68
CA ALA A 112 -16.56 -0.79 32.06
C ALA A 112 -15.40 -0.85 33.09
N LYS A 113 -14.14 -0.76 32.64
CA LYS A 113 -12.94 -0.76 33.49
C LYS A 113 -12.88 -1.90 34.51
N ARG A 114 -13.29 -3.10 34.08
CA ARG A 114 -13.38 -4.26 34.98
C ARG A 114 -12.01 -4.92 35.12
N ARG A 115 -11.84 -5.68 36.20
CA ARG A 115 -10.73 -6.62 36.31
C ARG A 115 -11.03 -7.86 35.46
N VAL A 116 -10.09 -8.20 34.59
CA VAL A 116 -10.21 -9.28 33.62
C VAL A 116 -8.96 -10.16 33.64
N VAL A 117 -9.13 -11.38 33.14
CA VAL A 117 -8.04 -12.29 32.80
C VAL A 117 -7.96 -12.32 31.28
N VAL A 118 -6.79 -11.98 30.76
CA VAL A 118 -6.51 -11.97 29.32
C VAL A 118 -5.81 -13.26 28.94
N CYS A 119 -6.39 -14.00 28.00
CA CYS A 119 -5.80 -15.17 27.40
C CYS A 119 -5.05 -14.73 26.14
N HIS A 120 -3.76 -15.06 26.08
CA HIS A 120 -2.92 -14.87 24.91
C HIS A 120 -2.52 -16.22 24.34
N LYS A 121 -2.58 -16.33 23.02
CA LYS A 121 -2.08 -17.48 22.28
C LYS A 121 -0.98 -17.04 21.32
N PRO A 122 0.21 -17.67 21.35
CA PRO A 122 1.28 -17.33 20.43
C PRO A 122 0.87 -17.50 18.96
N CYS A 123 1.35 -16.60 18.12
CA CYS A 123 1.19 -16.65 16.67
C CYS A 123 2.49 -16.24 15.97
N ASP A 124 2.49 -16.25 14.65
CA ASP A 124 3.53 -15.61 13.87
C ASP A 124 3.46 -14.07 14.00
N PRO A 125 4.54 -13.34 13.71
CA PRO A 125 4.49 -11.89 13.65
C PRO A 125 3.38 -11.42 12.71
N TRP A 126 2.59 -10.45 13.17
CA TRP A 126 1.49 -9.89 12.40
C TRP A 126 2.02 -9.17 11.15
N LYS A 127 1.40 -9.44 10.00
CA LYS A 127 1.78 -8.88 8.69
C LYS A 127 0.62 -8.08 8.11
N ASN A 128 0.93 -6.98 7.43
CA ASN A 128 -0.03 -6.16 6.68
C ASN A 128 0.22 -6.18 5.16
N VAL A 129 1.01 -7.15 4.72
CA VAL A 129 1.29 -7.48 3.32
C VAL A 129 0.91 -8.93 3.09
N GLY A 130 0.43 -9.27 1.90
CA GLY A 130 0.18 -10.64 1.53
C GLY A 130 1.44 -11.41 1.16
N LEU A 131 1.28 -12.68 0.80
CA LEU A 131 2.39 -13.61 0.53
C LEU A 131 3.22 -13.23 -0.69
N LYS A 132 2.66 -12.49 -1.65
CA LYS A 132 3.37 -11.96 -2.82
C LYS A 132 3.89 -10.53 -2.60
N GLY A 133 3.83 -10.02 -1.36
CA GLY A 133 4.33 -8.69 -0.99
C GLY A 133 3.37 -7.53 -1.27
N GLN A 134 2.17 -7.79 -1.77
CA GLN A 134 1.16 -6.77 -1.99
C GLN A 134 0.64 -6.19 -0.67
N PRO A 135 0.47 -4.86 -0.52
CA PRO A 135 -0.16 -4.26 0.65
C PRO A 135 -1.61 -4.74 0.80
N LEU A 136 -2.05 -4.99 2.03
CA LEU A 136 -3.44 -5.30 2.34
C LEU A 136 -4.13 -4.06 2.91
N LEU A 137 -4.76 -3.29 2.03
CA LEU A 137 -5.38 -2.00 2.34
C LEU A 137 -6.90 -2.12 2.44
N TRP A 138 -7.51 -1.48 3.43
CA TRP A 138 -8.94 -1.55 3.68
C TRP A 138 -9.73 -0.86 2.58
N HIS A 139 -9.35 0.36 2.19
CA HIS A 139 -10.08 1.12 1.18
C HIS A 139 -10.18 0.38 -0.16
N THR A 140 -9.14 -0.39 -0.54
CA THR A 140 -9.08 -1.15 -1.80
C THR A 140 -9.93 -2.43 -1.79
N LEU A 141 -10.45 -2.86 -0.63
CA LEU A 141 -11.26 -4.07 -0.56
C LEU A 141 -12.63 -3.87 -1.21
N HIS A 142 -13.10 -4.94 -1.85
CA HIS A 142 -14.47 -5.03 -2.32
C HIS A 142 -15.47 -4.76 -1.17
N PRO A 143 -16.55 -3.99 -1.36
CA PRO A 143 -17.52 -3.67 -0.31
C PRO A 143 -18.11 -4.91 0.40
N LYS A 144 -18.37 -6.00 -0.32
CA LYS A 144 -18.79 -7.28 0.27
C LYS A 144 -17.72 -7.89 1.19
N ALA A 145 -16.44 -7.78 0.84
CA ALA A 145 -15.35 -8.26 1.70
C ALA A 145 -15.29 -7.48 3.02
N LYS A 146 -15.59 -6.17 2.96
CA LYS A 146 -15.69 -5.31 4.13
C LYS A 146 -16.83 -5.73 5.08
N ASP A 147 -17.84 -6.48 4.63
CA ASP A 147 -18.91 -6.95 5.52
C ASP A 147 -18.46 -8.07 6.47
N PHE A 148 -17.41 -8.82 6.11
CA PHE A 148 -17.00 -10.02 6.86
C PHE A 148 -15.54 -10.02 7.34
N LEU A 149 -14.66 -9.18 6.77
CA LEU A 149 -13.26 -9.05 7.23
C LEU A 149 -13.10 -8.11 8.43
N THR A 150 -14.19 -7.47 8.84
CA THR A 150 -14.29 -6.71 10.09
C THR A 150 -15.41 -7.29 10.94
N THR A 151 -15.35 -7.05 12.24
CA THR A 151 -16.39 -7.40 13.18
C THR A 151 -16.66 -6.20 14.08
N GLN A 152 -17.94 -5.95 14.38
CA GLN A 152 -18.34 -4.77 15.14
C GLN A 152 -18.08 -4.90 16.64
N SER A 153 -17.90 -6.11 17.18
CA SER A 153 -17.87 -6.28 18.64
C SER A 153 -17.22 -7.56 19.17
N THR A 154 -17.08 -8.63 18.37
CA THR A 154 -16.49 -9.89 18.86
C THR A 154 -15.66 -10.58 17.78
N LEU A 155 -14.63 -11.34 18.16
CA LEU A 155 -13.99 -12.26 17.22
C LEU A 155 -15.02 -13.26 16.66
N ARG A 156 -14.87 -13.63 15.37
CA ARG A 156 -15.80 -14.52 14.68
C ARG A 156 -15.07 -15.38 13.63
N PRO A 157 -15.27 -16.72 13.65
CA PRO A 157 -14.86 -17.58 12.54
C PRO A 157 -15.64 -17.27 11.26
N LEU A 158 -14.95 -17.18 10.14
CA LEU A 158 -15.56 -17.02 8.82
C LEU A 158 -16.17 -18.33 8.33
N GLY A 159 -17.27 -18.23 7.59
CA GLY A 159 -17.81 -19.37 6.83
C GLY A 159 -16.85 -19.80 5.72
N ALA A 160 -17.00 -21.02 5.20
CA ALA A 160 -16.07 -21.62 4.25
C ALA A 160 -15.75 -20.74 3.02
N GLU A 161 -16.78 -20.12 2.42
CA GLU A 161 -16.60 -19.25 1.25
C GLU A 161 -15.82 -17.96 1.59
N ASN A 162 -16.19 -17.29 2.67
CA ASN A 162 -15.52 -16.06 3.13
C ASN A 162 -14.08 -16.35 3.59
N ALA A 163 -13.84 -17.52 4.19
CA ALA A 163 -12.52 -17.98 4.55
C ALA A 163 -11.66 -18.21 3.31
N ALA A 164 -12.20 -18.86 2.27
CA ALA A 164 -11.51 -19.06 1.00
C ALA A 164 -11.15 -17.73 0.32
N TYR A 165 -12.07 -16.76 0.31
CA TYR A 165 -11.79 -15.40 -0.17
C TYR A 165 -10.63 -14.74 0.59
N ALA A 166 -10.68 -14.80 1.92
CA ALA A 166 -9.68 -14.15 2.78
C ALA A 166 -8.28 -14.75 2.58
N LEU A 167 -8.20 -16.08 2.43
CA LEU A 167 -6.94 -16.77 2.12
C LEU A 167 -6.42 -16.41 0.73
N ALA A 168 -7.29 -16.35 -0.29
CA ALA A 168 -6.90 -15.92 -1.63
C ALA A 168 -6.39 -14.46 -1.64
N LEU A 169 -7.04 -13.57 -0.89
CA LEU A 169 -6.60 -12.18 -0.71
C LEU A 169 -5.19 -12.11 -0.09
N ILE A 170 -4.94 -12.88 0.98
CA ILE A 170 -3.62 -12.97 1.63
C ILE A 170 -2.58 -13.57 0.67
N ALA A 171 -2.94 -14.63 -0.06
CA ALA A 171 -2.07 -15.27 -1.04
C ALA A 171 -1.75 -14.35 -2.24
N GLY A 172 -2.58 -13.33 -2.50
CA GLY A 172 -2.50 -12.49 -3.69
C GLY A 172 -2.96 -13.21 -4.95
N ASP A 173 -3.93 -14.11 -4.78
CA ASP A 173 -4.53 -14.87 -5.87
C ASP A 173 -5.68 -14.08 -6.52
N PRO A 174 -6.06 -14.44 -7.77
CA PRO A 174 -7.20 -13.82 -8.44
C PRO A 174 -8.49 -13.97 -7.61
N LEU A 175 -9.25 -12.87 -7.49
CA LEU A 175 -10.51 -12.83 -6.74
C LEU A 175 -11.73 -12.71 -7.65
N ASP A 176 -11.51 -12.75 -8.96
CA ASP A 176 -12.50 -12.51 -10.01
C ASP A 176 -13.71 -13.43 -9.91
N TRP A 177 -13.50 -14.67 -9.45
CA TRP A 177 -14.59 -15.62 -9.25
C TRP A 177 -15.65 -15.07 -8.29
N TRP A 178 -15.26 -14.61 -7.10
CA TRP A 178 -16.18 -13.99 -6.14
C TRP A 178 -16.76 -12.67 -6.68
N HIS A 179 -15.91 -11.80 -7.24
CA HIS A 179 -16.33 -10.48 -7.72
C HIS A 179 -17.29 -10.56 -8.91
N SER A 180 -17.28 -11.66 -9.65
CA SER A 180 -18.19 -11.90 -10.77
C SER A 180 -19.60 -12.34 -10.34
N GLN A 181 -19.76 -12.80 -9.10
CA GLN A 181 -21.04 -13.28 -8.57
C GLN A 181 -22.06 -12.15 -8.43
N THR A 182 -23.34 -12.48 -8.64
CA THR A 182 -24.45 -11.53 -8.62
C THR A 182 -24.53 -10.73 -7.32
N GLU A 183 -24.41 -11.39 -6.16
CA GLU A 183 -24.49 -10.69 -4.86
C GLU A 183 -23.33 -9.70 -4.63
N TRP A 184 -22.14 -10.02 -5.13
CA TRP A 184 -20.96 -9.16 -5.00
C TRP A 184 -21.12 -7.93 -5.90
N LYS A 185 -21.52 -8.12 -7.16
CA LYS A 185 -21.84 -7.02 -8.09
C LYS A 185 -22.94 -6.10 -7.55
N GLN A 186 -24.03 -6.65 -7.05
CA GLN A 186 -25.11 -5.84 -6.46
C GLN A 186 -24.62 -5.01 -5.27
N LYS A 187 -23.81 -5.61 -4.38
CA LYS A 187 -23.23 -4.88 -3.24
C LYS A 187 -22.28 -3.79 -3.71
N PHE A 188 -21.53 -4.05 -4.77
CA PHE A 188 -20.64 -3.08 -5.40
C PHE A 188 -21.40 -1.89 -5.98
N ASP A 189 -22.42 -2.15 -6.81
CA ASP A 189 -23.25 -1.11 -7.43
C ASP A 189 -23.99 -0.26 -6.39
N ALA A 190 -24.48 -0.88 -5.31
CA ALA A 190 -25.12 -0.19 -4.21
C ALA A 190 -24.16 0.68 -3.37
N ALA A 191 -22.86 0.34 -3.34
CA ALA A 191 -21.85 1.17 -2.70
C ALA A 191 -21.50 2.39 -3.58
N ARG A 192 -21.45 2.20 -4.90
CA ARG A 192 -21.19 3.26 -5.90
C ARG A 192 -22.23 4.38 -5.88
N THR A 193 -23.48 4.07 -5.53
CA THR A 193 -24.56 5.06 -5.44
C THR A 193 -24.58 5.86 -4.13
N LYS A 194 -23.84 5.43 -3.09
CA LYS A 194 -23.81 6.07 -1.76
C LYS A 194 -22.57 6.95 -1.49
N GLN A 195 -21.54 6.88 -2.33
CA GLN A 195 -20.33 7.69 -2.25
C GLN A 195 -19.90 8.08 -3.66
N ALA A 196 -19.63 9.37 -3.89
CA ALA A 196 -18.99 9.86 -5.10
C ALA A 196 -17.67 9.06 -5.33
N GLU A 197 -17.56 8.51 -6.54
CA GLU A 197 -16.42 7.80 -7.13
C GLU A 197 -15.43 7.13 -6.16
N VAL A 198 -15.78 5.94 -5.68
CA VAL A 198 -14.77 4.98 -5.19
C VAL A 198 -14.33 4.14 -6.40
N THR A 199 -13.17 4.48 -6.97
CA THR A 199 -12.54 3.70 -8.05
C THR A 199 -12.12 2.34 -7.48
N TYR A 200 -12.85 1.31 -7.86
CA TYR A 200 -12.47 -0.07 -7.55
C TYR A 200 -11.70 -0.65 -8.73
N VAL A 201 -10.53 -1.19 -8.44
CA VAL A 201 -9.67 -1.86 -9.43
C VAL A 201 -10.04 -3.35 -9.42
N VAL A 202 -10.81 -3.77 -10.42
CA VAL A 202 -10.88 -5.17 -10.84
C VAL A 202 -9.73 -5.41 -11.82
N GLY A 203 -8.95 -6.46 -11.58
CA GLY A 203 -8.02 -7.01 -12.56
C GLY A 203 -6.56 -6.72 -12.28
N GLN A 204 -5.86 -7.78 -11.84
CA GLN A 204 -4.40 -7.95 -11.86
C GLN A 204 -3.61 -7.19 -10.77
N ALA A 205 -3.31 -7.92 -9.70
CA ALA A 205 -2.41 -7.55 -8.59
C ALA A 205 -0.98 -7.11 -8.99
N LYS A 206 -0.62 -7.06 -10.28
CA LYS A 206 0.62 -6.44 -10.79
C LYS A 206 0.43 -4.99 -11.24
N ALA A 207 -0.72 -4.63 -11.80
CA ALA A 207 -1.02 -3.27 -12.20
C ALA A 207 -1.34 -2.40 -10.97
N ALA A 208 -2.03 -2.95 -9.96
CA ALA A 208 -2.37 -2.25 -8.72
C ALA A 208 -1.15 -1.83 -7.87
N TYR A 209 -0.02 -2.54 -7.96
CA TYR A 209 1.20 -2.14 -7.25
C TYR A 209 1.87 -0.92 -7.91
N LYS A 210 1.81 -0.83 -9.24
CA LYS A 210 2.32 0.31 -10.01
C LYS A 210 1.37 1.50 -9.94
N MET A 211 0.06 1.25 -10.09
CA MET A 211 -0.99 2.27 -9.94
C MET A 211 -1.16 2.79 -8.51
N ALA A 212 -1.11 1.99 -7.44
CA ALA A 212 -1.30 2.54 -6.08
C ALA A 212 -0.17 3.50 -5.64
N TYR A 213 1.02 3.39 -6.26
CA TYR A 213 2.11 4.35 -6.09
C TYR A 213 2.04 5.53 -7.09
N GLU A 214 1.36 5.33 -8.23
CA GLU A 214 1.12 6.35 -9.27
C GLU A 214 -0.20 7.14 -9.08
N VAL A 215 -1.17 6.66 -8.30
CA VAL A 215 -2.53 7.21 -8.10
C VAL A 215 -2.65 8.09 -6.84
N MET A 216 -1.58 8.20 -6.03
CA MET A 216 -1.43 9.26 -5.02
C MET A 216 -0.23 10.15 -5.36
N PRO A 217 -0.27 10.91 -6.48
CA PRO A 217 0.84 11.75 -6.92
C PRO A 217 1.28 12.72 -5.81
N GLU A 218 0.34 13.26 -5.03
CA GLU A 218 0.59 14.10 -3.86
C GLU A 218 1.38 13.40 -2.76
N LYS A 219 1.08 12.13 -2.45
CA LYS A 219 1.79 11.38 -1.41
C LYS A 219 3.18 10.96 -1.86
N ARG A 220 3.33 10.52 -3.12
CA ARG A 220 4.65 10.27 -3.73
C ARG A 220 5.52 11.52 -3.74
N MET A 221 4.95 12.67 -4.13
CA MET A 221 5.66 13.95 -4.16
C MET A 221 6.02 14.41 -2.74
N ALA A 222 5.12 14.28 -1.77
CA ALA A 222 5.36 14.59 -0.37
C ALA A 222 6.43 13.68 0.25
N ASP A 223 6.36 12.36 0.06
CA ASP A 223 7.35 11.41 0.55
C ASP A 223 8.72 11.66 -0.08
N THR A 224 8.76 11.99 -1.39
CA THR A 224 9.99 12.37 -2.08
C THR A 224 10.56 13.67 -1.53
N ALA A 225 9.71 14.66 -1.22
CA ALA A 225 10.12 15.93 -0.62
C ALA A 225 10.63 15.77 0.82
N PHE A 226 9.94 15.00 1.66
CA PHE A 226 10.37 14.69 3.04
C PHE A 226 11.66 13.88 3.06
N LYS A 227 11.79 12.89 2.17
CA LYS A 227 13.03 12.12 2.00
C LYS A 227 14.16 13.03 1.55
N THR A 228 13.96 13.82 0.49
CA THR A 228 14.97 14.76 -0.01
C THR A 228 15.35 15.78 1.07
N GLY A 229 14.39 16.34 1.80
CA GLY A 229 14.60 17.29 2.90
C GLY A 229 15.37 16.69 4.09
N GLN A 230 15.05 15.46 4.50
CA GLN A 230 15.78 14.75 5.56
C GLN A 230 17.26 14.50 5.21
N PHE A 231 17.55 14.29 3.92
CA PHE A 231 18.92 14.07 3.43
C PHE A 231 19.61 15.35 2.90
N SER A 232 18.92 16.49 2.84
CA SER A 232 19.47 17.77 2.35
C SER A 232 19.90 18.68 3.51
N ASN A 233 20.87 18.23 4.30
CA ASN A 233 21.45 18.94 5.44
C ASN A 233 22.62 19.88 5.05
N GLY A 234 22.66 20.37 3.82
CA GLY A 234 23.73 21.25 3.33
C GLY A 234 25.07 20.55 3.08
N GLN A 235 25.08 19.22 2.99
CA GLN A 235 26.28 18.44 2.67
C GLN A 235 26.85 18.82 1.28
N LYS A 236 28.15 19.09 1.24
CA LYS A 236 28.91 19.09 -0.01
C LYS A 236 29.18 17.64 -0.39
N VAL A 237 28.53 17.18 -1.46
CA VAL A 237 28.75 15.84 -2.01
C VAL A 237 29.79 15.96 -3.11
N ASP A 238 30.91 15.25 -2.98
CA ASP A 238 31.90 15.16 -4.06
C ASP A 238 31.28 14.39 -5.23
N ARG A 239 30.99 15.10 -6.32
CA ARG A 239 30.46 14.50 -7.55
C ARG A 239 31.62 14.11 -8.45
N THR A 240 31.72 12.83 -8.77
CA THR A 240 32.58 12.37 -9.88
C THR A 240 32.07 12.99 -11.18
N MET A 241 32.80 13.96 -11.72
CA MET A 241 32.51 14.50 -13.05
C MET A 241 32.81 13.42 -14.08
N LYS A 242 31.80 13.08 -14.90
CA LYS A 242 32.00 12.16 -16.03
C LYS A 242 33.09 12.72 -16.93
N ASN A 243 34.01 11.87 -17.37
CA ASN A 243 35.00 12.28 -18.34
C ASN A 243 34.31 12.51 -19.69
N LYS A 244 34.40 13.74 -20.22
CA LYS A 244 33.73 14.16 -21.46
C LYS A 244 34.76 14.54 -22.50
N ASP A 245 35.54 13.57 -22.93
CA ASP A 245 36.51 13.79 -23.99
C ASP A 245 35.83 14.20 -25.30
N VAL A 246 36.55 15.04 -26.05
CA VAL A 246 36.21 15.37 -27.44
C VAL A 246 37.06 14.47 -28.31
N LEU A 247 36.44 13.45 -28.90
CA LEU A 247 37.13 12.44 -29.71
C LEU A 247 37.29 12.87 -31.18
N PHE A 248 37.28 14.18 -31.41
CA PHE A 248 37.56 14.79 -32.71
C PHE A 248 39.02 15.25 -32.75
N PRO A 249 39.73 15.09 -33.89
CA PRO A 249 41.13 15.47 -34.03
C PRO A 249 41.40 16.95 -33.73
N ASP A 250 40.47 17.82 -34.13
CA ASP A 250 40.57 19.26 -33.98
C ASP A 250 39.19 19.94 -34.05
N ARG A 251 39.16 21.25 -33.75
CA ARG A 251 37.95 22.06 -33.75
C ARG A 251 37.31 22.20 -35.14
N THR A 252 38.10 22.22 -36.21
CA THR A 252 37.60 22.33 -37.59
C THR A 252 36.85 21.07 -37.99
N THR A 253 37.39 19.90 -37.66
CA THR A 253 36.73 18.60 -37.89
C THR A 253 35.39 18.51 -37.14
N LEU A 254 35.36 18.91 -35.86
CA LEU A 254 34.11 18.98 -35.09
C LEU A 254 33.12 20.00 -35.68
N SER A 255 33.59 21.19 -36.10
CA SER A 255 32.74 22.22 -36.70
C SER A 255 32.10 21.73 -38.00
N ASN A 256 32.87 21.08 -38.88
CA ASN A 256 32.36 20.51 -40.13
C ASN A 256 31.32 19.42 -39.87
N TYR A 257 31.55 18.59 -38.84
CA TYR A 257 30.59 17.57 -38.43
C TYR A 257 29.28 18.19 -37.91
N ILE A 258 29.35 19.25 -37.10
CA ILE A 258 28.18 19.99 -36.62
C ILE A 258 27.43 20.65 -37.79
N THR A 259 28.13 21.23 -38.76
CA THR A 259 27.52 21.79 -39.98
C THR A 259 26.75 20.72 -40.75
N ALA A 260 27.32 19.53 -40.95
CA ALA A 260 26.62 18.43 -41.60
C ALA A 260 25.37 17.96 -40.83
N LEU A 261 25.42 17.96 -39.49
CA LEU A 261 24.24 17.68 -38.65
C LEU A 261 23.15 18.74 -38.82
N LEU A 262 23.52 20.02 -38.84
CA LEU A 262 22.59 21.14 -39.03
C LEU A 262 21.88 21.07 -40.39
N GLU A 263 22.61 20.74 -41.45
CA GLU A 263 22.08 20.54 -42.79
C GLU A 263 21.13 19.34 -42.85
N MET A 264 21.53 18.19 -42.28
CA MET A 264 20.71 16.98 -42.24
C MET A 264 19.42 17.16 -41.42
N GLN A 265 19.46 17.99 -40.38
CA GLN A 265 18.31 18.31 -39.54
C GLN A 265 17.46 19.47 -40.09
N GLU A 266 17.83 20.04 -41.24
CA GLU A 266 17.13 21.16 -41.89
C GLU A 266 16.86 22.35 -40.94
N ASN A 267 17.79 22.61 -40.02
CA ASN A 267 17.70 23.64 -38.99
C ASN A 267 16.62 23.44 -37.91
N TYR A 268 16.07 22.24 -37.77
CA TYR A 268 15.15 21.87 -36.70
C TYR A 268 15.86 21.15 -35.55
N CYS A 269 15.38 21.38 -34.34
CA CYS A 269 15.85 20.70 -33.14
C CYS A 269 15.60 19.20 -33.25
N ALA A 270 16.62 18.37 -33.07
CA ALA A 270 16.47 16.92 -33.19
C ALA A 270 15.56 16.29 -32.12
N LEU A 271 15.40 16.95 -30.96
CA LEU A 271 14.59 16.45 -29.84
C LEU A 271 13.14 16.89 -29.91
N THR A 272 12.90 18.13 -30.33
CA THR A 272 11.56 18.70 -30.36
C THR A 272 11.04 18.82 -31.78
N GLY A 273 11.86 19.15 -32.78
CA GLY A 273 11.39 19.52 -34.11
C GLY A 273 10.90 20.98 -34.18
N LEU A 274 11.21 21.79 -33.16
CA LEU A 274 11.06 23.24 -33.25
C LEU A 274 12.19 23.83 -34.10
N ARG A 275 11.90 24.94 -34.79
CA ARG A 275 12.92 25.69 -35.51
C ARG A 275 13.90 26.29 -34.49
N MET A 276 15.19 26.14 -34.74
CA MET A 276 16.25 26.66 -33.88
C MET A 276 16.64 28.08 -34.28
N ASP A 277 17.03 28.88 -33.30
CA ASP A 277 17.57 30.23 -33.49
C ASP A 277 19.11 30.17 -33.54
N TYR A 278 19.69 30.78 -34.57
CA TYR A 278 21.16 30.82 -34.80
C TYR A 278 21.77 32.16 -34.43
N ALA A 279 20.92 33.16 -34.21
CA ALA A 279 21.28 34.55 -34.02
C ALA A 279 21.08 34.90 -32.54
N GLU A 280 22.17 35.05 -31.78
CA GLU A 280 22.11 35.46 -30.37
C GLU A 280 21.71 36.94 -30.19
N ASP A 281 21.47 37.67 -31.30
CA ASP A 281 20.98 39.03 -31.36
C ASP A 281 19.47 39.08 -31.66
N GLY A 282 18.66 39.10 -30.59
CA GLY A 282 17.22 39.36 -30.68
C GLY A 282 16.33 38.13 -30.89
N GLY A 283 16.91 36.92 -31.03
CA GLY A 283 16.17 35.65 -30.96
C GLY A 283 15.87 35.20 -29.51
N ASP A 284 15.06 34.16 -29.35
CA ASP A 284 14.73 33.61 -28.02
C ASP A 284 15.92 32.80 -27.47
N PRO A 285 16.53 33.21 -26.34
CA PRO A 285 17.65 32.48 -25.75
C PRO A 285 17.40 31.01 -25.46
N GLU A 286 16.14 30.61 -25.28
CA GLU A 286 15.74 29.23 -25.08
C GLU A 286 15.74 28.42 -26.38
N LEU A 287 15.51 29.05 -27.53
CA LEU A 287 15.50 28.42 -28.86
C LEU A 287 16.87 28.40 -29.53
N TYR A 288 17.89 29.02 -28.93
CA TYR A 288 19.26 28.99 -29.47
C TYR A 288 19.76 27.57 -29.71
N CYS A 289 20.51 27.38 -30.79
CA CYS A 289 21.11 26.09 -31.09
C CYS A 289 22.10 25.66 -29.99
N SER A 290 22.09 24.38 -29.66
CA SER A 290 22.91 23.78 -28.61
C SER A 290 23.32 22.37 -29.02
N LEU A 291 24.55 21.98 -28.66
CA LEU A 291 25.09 20.67 -28.97
C LEU A 291 24.75 19.68 -27.85
N ASP A 292 24.05 18.61 -28.18
CA ASP A 292 23.65 17.54 -27.26
C ASP A 292 24.32 16.22 -27.62
N ARG A 293 24.58 15.40 -26.60
CA ARG A 293 25.05 14.02 -26.76
C ARG A 293 23.87 13.08 -26.67
N ILE A 294 23.62 12.29 -27.72
CA ILE A 294 22.52 11.34 -27.79
C ILE A 294 22.60 10.39 -26.58
N ASP A 295 23.77 9.78 -26.40
CA ASP A 295 24.18 9.11 -25.16
C ASP A 295 24.97 10.07 -24.26
N SER A 296 24.33 10.47 -23.15
CA SER A 296 24.91 11.35 -22.14
C SER A 296 26.05 10.73 -21.32
N ASP A 297 26.17 9.40 -21.32
CA ASP A 297 27.29 8.66 -20.72
C ASP A 297 28.49 8.56 -21.65
N GLY A 298 28.30 8.75 -22.96
CA GLY A 298 29.34 8.76 -23.98
C GLY A 298 30.12 10.07 -24.12
N HIS A 299 31.11 10.06 -25.02
CA HIS A 299 31.97 11.21 -25.34
C HIS A 299 31.38 12.08 -26.47
N TYR A 300 32.00 13.24 -26.72
CA TYR A 300 31.72 14.00 -27.94
C TYR A 300 32.41 13.29 -29.10
N ALA A 301 31.65 12.42 -29.78
CA ALA A 301 32.13 11.56 -30.84
C ALA A 301 31.15 11.52 -32.00
N GLU A 302 31.63 11.17 -33.19
CA GLU A 302 30.78 10.93 -34.35
C GLU A 302 29.72 9.86 -34.03
N GLY A 303 28.49 10.10 -34.50
CA GLY A 303 27.34 9.24 -34.25
C GLY A 303 26.70 9.43 -32.87
N ASN A 304 27.33 10.18 -31.96
CA ASN A 304 26.79 10.46 -30.63
C ASN A 304 26.36 11.92 -30.41
N LEU A 305 26.34 12.76 -31.45
CA LEU A 305 25.97 14.17 -31.34
C LEU A 305 24.74 14.50 -32.18
N GLN A 306 23.98 15.48 -31.70
CA GLN A 306 22.84 16.08 -32.38
C GLN A 306 22.72 17.56 -32.00
N VAL A 307 22.05 18.35 -32.83
CA VAL A 307 21.80 19.77 -32.54
C VAL A 307 20.36 19.99 -32.10
N VAL A 308 20.18 20.72 -31.02
CA VAL A 308 18.88 20.88 -30.35
C VAL A 308 18.69 22.33 -29.87
N CYS A 309 17.45 22.72 -29.54
CA CYS A 309 17.21 23.97 -28.82
C CYS A 309 17.86 23.92 -27.43
N ARG A 310 18.37 25.05 -26.95
CA ARG A 310 19.04 25.18 -25.65
C ARG A 310 18.16 24.74 -24.49
N PHE A 311 16.88 25.09 -24.50
CA PHE A 311 15.94 24.65 -23.48
C PHE A 311 15.78 23.13 -23.47
N ALA A 312 15.69 22.52 -24.66
CA ALA A 312 15.51 21.08 -24.82
C ALA A 312 16.73 20.31 -24.29
N ASN A 313 17.94 20.80 -24.58
CA ASN A 313 19.18 20.24 -24.03
C ASN A 313 19.19 20.32 -22.48
N ARG A 314 18.81 21.48 -21.93
CA ARG A 314 18.74 21.70 -20.48
C ARG A 314 17.70 20.79 -19.81
N TRP A 315 16.54 20.61 -20.44
CA TRP A 315 15.46 19.78 -19.91
C TRP A 315 15.79 18.29 -20.00
N LYS A 316 16.42 17.83 -21.08
CA LYS A 316 16.92 16.46 -21.19
C LYS A 316 17.99 16.18 -20.14
N GLY A 317 18.94 17.09 -19.94
CA GLY A 317 19.98 16.97 -18.93
C GLY A 317 20.87 15.74 -19.13
N ALA A 318 20.71 14.72 -18.29
CA ALA A 318 21.41 13.42 -18.43
C ALA A 318 20.45 12.26 -18.73
N GLY A 319 19.18 12.56 -19.02
CA GLY A 319 18.19 11.58 -19.42
C GLY A 319 18.41 11.07 -20.85
N ASP A 320 17.68 10.03 -21.22
CA ASP A 320 17.75 9.44 -22.55
C ASP A 320 16.86 10.16 -23.57
N ASP A 321 17.29 10.15 -24.82
CA ASP A 321 16.62 10.77 -25.96
C ASP A 321 15.20 10.28 -26.21
N VAL A 322 14.98 8.97 -26.07
CA VAL A 322 13.71 8.32 -26.39
C VAL A 322 12.64 8.77 -25.40
N SER A 323 12.97 8.77 -24.12
CA SER A 323 12.08 9.25 -23.06
C SER A 323 11.75 10.74 -23.23
N PHE A 324 12.73 11.55 -23.61
CA PHE A 324 12.51 12.98 -23.83
C PHE A 324 11.53 13.24 -24.98
N LYS A 325 11.78 12.64 -26.16
CA LYS A 325 10.91 12.77 -27.34
C LYS A 325 9.48 12.35 -27.03
N ARG A 326 9.31 11.22 -26.32
CA ARG A 326 7.99 10.75 -25.87
C ARG A 326 7.25 11.78 -25.00
N LEU A 327 7.94 12.50 -24.11
CA LEU A 327 7.32 13.53 -23.26
C LEU A 327 6.93 14.78 -24.06
N ILE A 328 7.73 15.17 -25.05
CA ILE A 328 7.39 16.28 -25.95
C ILE A 328 6.14 15.95 -26.76
N ASP A 329 6.00 14.71 -27.25
CA ASP A 329 4.80 14.28 -27.96
C ASP A 329 3.55 14.31 -27.08
N VAL A 330 3.68 14.00 -25.78
CA VAL A 330 2.58 14.16 -24.83
C VAL A 330 2.17 15.64 -24.74
N ILE A 331 3.12 16.55 -24.55
CA ILE A 331 2.86 17.99 -24.45
C ILE A 331 2.15 18.54 -25.70
N ARG A 332 2.52 18.05 -26.89
CA ARG A 332 1.93 18.51 -28.16
C ARG A 332 0.52 18.04 -28.42
N ASN A 333 0.20 16.86 -27.92
CA ASN A 333 -1.09 16.22 -28.15
C ASN A 333 -2.09 16.49 -27.01
N ASP A 334 -1.66 17.21 -25.97
CA ASP A 334 -2.53 17.63 -24.88
C ASP A 334 -3.14 18.99 -25.21
N SER A 335 -4.47 19.06 -25.17
CA SER A 335 -5.21 20.30 -25.39
C SER A 335 -5.11 21.16 -24.14
N VAL A 336 -4.09 22.01 -24.06
CA VAL A 336 -4.06 23.04 -23.01
C VAL A 336 -5.24 23.97 -23.28
N VAL A 337 -6.29 23.87 -22.45
CA VAL A 337 -7.39 24.83 -22.43
C VAL A 337 -6.83 26.09 -21.77
N GLU A 338 -6.64 27.14 -22.57
CA GLU A 338 -6.26 28.48 -22.09
C GLU A 338 -7.33 29.09 -21.17
#